data_AF-A0AAE4JUE1-F1
#
_entry.id   AF-A0AAE4JUE1-F1
#
_cell.length_a   1.000
_cell.length_b   1.000
_cell.length_c   1.000
_cell.angle_alpha   90.00
_cell.angle_beta   90.00
_cell.angle_gamma   90.00
#
_symmetry.space_group_name_H-M   'P 1'
#
loop_
_entity.id
_entity.type
_entity.pdbx_description
1 polymer ?
#
loop_
_entity_poly.entity_id
_entity_poly.type
_entity_poly.pdbx_seq_one_letter_code
_entity_poly.pdbx_strand_id
1 'polypeptide(L)'
;MVSSYEAESIPFRNEKPVEIEFLNKLEENNNTEKPEETTPIEDIGVEGGKVENDNQDVGVSITNRVVWRFLSQINQDDVNLENFIIKRKSDNSRVNGNVTIDDTKKIVTFVPDSLAIDTVYIAEAREISKLDGSGKTIALSTEFKTIKVR
;
A
#
# COMPACT_ATOMS: atom_id res chain seq x y z
N MET A 1 -30.23 -27.83 -11.66
CA MET A 1 -29.43 -28.86 -10.96
C MET A 1 -28.09 -28.23 -10.62
N VAL A 2 -27.75 -28.12 -9.34
CA VAL A 2 -26.42 -27.66 -8.89
C VAL A 2 -25.78 -28.87 -8.23
N SER A 3 -24.62 -29.28 -8.74
CA SER A 3 -23.84 -30.39 -8.21
C SER A 3 -23.12 -29.91 -6.94
N SER A 4 -23.41 -30.50 -5.79
CA SER A 4 -22.61 -30.33 -4.57
C SER A 4 -21.46 -31.33 -4.59
N TYR A 5 -20.23 -30.83 -4.41
CA TYR A 5 -19.05 -31.66 -4.24
C TYR A 5 -18.87 -31.88 -2.74
N GLU A 6 -19.11 -33.10 -2.25
CA GLU A 6 -18.66 -33.52 -0.92
C GLU A 6 -17.25 -34.08 -1.06
N ALA A 7 -16.28 -33.44 -0.40
CA ALA A 7 -14.93 -33.96 -0.30
C ALA A 7 -14.81 -34.80 0.98
N GLU A 8 -14.72 -36.13 0.83
CA GLU A 8 -14.39 -37.02 1.95
C GLU A 8 -12.86 -36.99 2.17
N SER A 9 -12.42 -36.37 3.26
CA SER A 9 -11.02 -36.41 3.71
C SER A 9 -10.65 -37.82 4.18
N ILE A 10 -9.84 -38.54 3.40
CA ILE A 10 -9.25 -39.83 3.80
C ILE A 10 -7.84 -39.61 4.41
N PRO A 11 -7.56 -40.09 5.64
CA PRO A 11 -6.24 -39.93 6.27
C PRO A 11 -5.16 -40.80 5.61
N PHE A 12 -3.91 -40.35 5.62
CA PHE A 12 -2.77 -41.11 5.09
C PHE A 12 -2.39 -42.30 5.98
N ARG A 13 -1.66 -43.29 5.42
CA ARG A 13 -1.33 -44.56 6.08
C ARG A 13 -0.56 -44.32 7.39
N ASN A 14 -1.12 -44.80 8.50
CA ASN A 14 -0.69 -44.65 9.90
C ASN A 14 -1.10 -43.35 10.62
N GLU A 15 -1.92 -42.50 10.00
CA GLU A 15 -2.58 -41.39 10.70
C GLU A 15 -3.98 -41.83 11.16
N LYS A 16 -4.34 -41.50 12.39
CA LYS A 16 -5.73 -41.65 12.85
C LYS A 16 -6.55 -40.53 12.19
N PRO A 17 -7.73 -40.81 11.62
CA PRO A 17 -8.63 -39.76 11.16
C PRO A 17 -8.87 -38.77 12.31
N VAL A 18 -8.69 -37.47 12.03
CA VAL A 18 -9.10 -36.41 12.95
C VAL A 18 -10.52 -36.03 12.56
N GLU A 19 -11.48 -36.46 13.35
CA GLU A 19 -12.87 -36.01 13.22
C GLU A 19 -12.95 -34.59 13.77
N ILE A 20 -13.25 -33.63 12.89
CA ILE A 20 -13.52 -32.25 13.28
C ILE A 20 -15.03 -32.10 13.34
N GLU A 21 -15.59 -32.12 14.54
CA GLU A 21 -16.99 -31.78 14.75
C GLU A 21 -17.16 -30.26 14.66
N PHE A 22 -17.93 -29.80 13.67
CA PHE A 22 -18.31 -28.39 13.59
C PHE A 22 -19.39 -28.13 14.63
N LEU A 23 -19.02 -27.49 15.74
CA LEU A 23 -20.01 -26.92 16.65
C LEU A 23 -20.73 -25.77 15.94
N ASN A 24 -21.96 -26.02 15.50
CA ASN A 24 -22.83 -25.00 14.91
C ASN A 24 -23.32 -23.95 15.95
N LYS A 25 -22.91 -24.07 17.22
CA LYS A 25 -23.15 -23.09 18.28
C LYS A 25 -22.00 -23.17 19.28
N LEU A 26 -21.41 -22.04 19.68
CA LEU A 26 -20.52 -22.02 20.85
C LEU A 26 -21.34 -22.45 22.08
N GLU A 27 -20.75 -23.24 22.97
CA GLU A 27 -21.41 -23.61 24.22
C GLU A 27 -21.78 -22.33 24.97
N GLU A 28 -23.09 -22.10 25.12
CA GLU A 28 -23.59 -21.19 26.12
C GLU A 28 -23.46 -21.92 27.45
N ASN A 29 -22.40 -21.56 28.18
CA ASN A 29 -22.25 -21.81 29.60
C ASN A 29 -23.61 -21.63 30.28
N ASN A 30 -23.93 -22.44 31.28
CA ASN A 30 -24.99 -22.12 32.24
C ASN A 30 -24.59 -20.91 33.11
N ASN A 31 -24.43 -19.73 32.49
CA ASN A 31 -25.24 -18.59 32.85
C ASN A 31 -26.30 -18.42 31.74
N THR A 32 -27.44 -19.08 31.97
CA THR A 32 -28.75 -18.91 31.32
C THR A 32 -29.06 -19.85 30.14
N GLU A 33 -29.60 -21.03 30.46
CA GLU A 33 -30.42 -21.83 29.55
C GLU A 33 -31.79 -21.16 29.29
N LYS A 34 -31.98 -20.91 27.99
CA LYS A 34 -33.14 -21.02 27.09
C LYS A 34 -34.46 -20.23 27.24
N PRO A 35 -35.09 -20.00 26.06
CA PRO A 35 -36.12 -19.00 25.77
C PRO A 35 -37.48 -19.64 25.44
N GLU A 36 -38.53 -18.82 25.37
CA GLU A 36 -39.68 -19.09 24.49
C GLU A 36 -40.14 -17.80 23.80
N GLU A 37 -40.00 -17.81 22.46
CA GLU A 37 -41.01 -17.45 21.45
C GLU A 37 -42.20 -16.60 21.94
N THR A 38 -42.46 -15.39 21.42
CA THR A 38 -43.07 -15.15 20.10
C THR A 38 -43.36 -13.63 19.99
N THR A 39 -43.03 -12.97 18.88
CA THR A 39 -43.80 -11.81 18.34
C THR A 39 -43.26 -11.36 16.96
N PRO A 40 -44.08 -10.68 16.12
CA PRO A 40 -43.77 -10.32 14.74
C PRO A 40 -42.57 -9.37 14.62
N ILE A 41 -41.93 -9.39 13.44
CA ILE A 41 -40.84 -8.50 13.07
C ILE A 41 -41.39 -7.07 13.00
N GLU A 42 -41.23 -6.29 14.06
CA GLU A 42 -41.35 -4.84 13.98
C GLU A 42 -40.09 -4.30 13.28
N ASP A 43 -40.32 -3.44 12.29
CA ASP A 43 -39.27 -2.64 11.66
C ASP A 43 -38.64 -1.75 12.74
N ILE A 44 -37.50 -2.16 13.29
CA ILE A 44 -36.71 -1.32 14.21
C ILE A 44 -35.96 -0.29 13.38
N GLY A 45 -36.70 0.63 12.77
CA GLY A 45 -36.18 1.95 12.47
C GLY A 45 -35.99 2.68 13.80
N VAL A 46 -34.73 2.85 14.23
CA VAL A 46 -34.45 3.75 15.35
C VAL A 46 -34.76 5.18 14.91
N GLU A 47 -35.88 5.76 15.37
CA GLU A 47 -36.12 7.19 15.21
C GLU A 47 -34.99 7.96 15.90
N GLY A 48 -34.21 8.69 15.09
CA GLY A 48 -33.10 9.54 15.56
C GLY A 48 -31.69 9.02 15.25
N GLY A 49 -31.53 7.83 14.66
CA GLY A 49 -30.23 7.36 14.22
C GLY A 49 -29.78 8.04 12.92
N LYS A 50 -28.78 8.91 12.97
CA LYS A 50 -28.07 9.31 11.74
C LYS A 50 -27.31 8.10 11.21
N VAL A 51 -27.60 7.69 9.98
CA VAL A 51 -26.64 6.91 9.19
C VAL A 51 -25.49 7.86 8.87
N GLU A 52 -24.41 7.76 9.63
CA GLU A 52 -23.15 8.37 9.22
C GLU A 52 -22.39 7.34 8.40
N ASN A 53 -22.13 7.66 7.14
CA ASN A 53 -21.13 6.97 6.33
C ASN A 53 -19.74 7.33 6.89
N ASP A 54 -19.44 6.88 8.11
CA ASP A 54 -18.05 6.73 8.54
C ASP A 54 -17.54 5.39 7.99
N ASN A 55 -17.44 5.33 6.67
CA ASN A 55 -16.30 4.61 6.14
C ASN A 55 -15.20 5.66 6.08
N GLN A 56 -14.29 5.66 7.06
CA GLN A 56 -12.94 6.16 6.89
C GLN A 56 -12.31 5.36 5.74
N ASP A 57 -12.72 5.70 4.51
CA ASP A 57 -12.14 5.25 3.28
C ASP A 57 -10.64 5.38 3.48
N VAL A 58 -9.98 4.21 3.59
CA VAL A 58 -8.61 4.04 4.05
C VAL A 58 -7.80 5.21 3.58
N GLY A 59 -7.40 6.08 4.51
CA GLY A 59 -6.70 7.32 4.21
C GLY A 59 -5.42 6.98 3.45
N VAL A 60 -5.51 6.86 2.13
CA VAL A 60 -4.40 6.61 1.23
C VAL A 60 -3.63 7.92 1.25
N SER A 61 -2.67 7.98 2.15
CA SER A 61 -1.73 9.09 2.22
C SER A 61 -1.16 9.24 0.82
N ILE A 62 -1.44 10.38 0.17
CA ILE A 62 -0.84 10.71 -1.11
C ILE A 62 0.64 10.94 -0.83
N THR A 63 1.42 9.86 -0.85
CA THR A 63 2.87 9.96 -0.75
C THR A 63 3.35 10.48 -2.10
N ASN A 64 3.65 11.77 -2.16
CA ASN A 64 4.36 12.32 -3.30
C ASN A 64 5.71 11.59 -3.36
N ARG A 65 6.04 10.97 -4.49
CA ARG A 65 7.33 10.33 -4.72
C ARG A 65 7.77 10.60 -6.14
N VAL A 66 9.07 10.78 -6.33
CA VAL A 66 9.68 10.92 -7.66
C VAL A 66 10.49 9.67 -7.93
N VAL A 67 10.31 9.08 -9.11
CA VAL A 67 10.90 7.79 -9.46
C VAL A 67 11.72 7.92 -10.74
N TRP A 68 12.99 7.52 -10.68
CA TRP A 68 13.84 7.35 -11.84
C TRP A 68 13.96 5.87 -12.16
N ARG A 69 13.76 5.52 -13.43
CA ARG A 69 13.87 4.15 -13.95
C ARG A 69 15.03 4.06 -14.92
N PHE A 70 15.98 3.20 -14.62
CA PHE A 70 17.17 2.96 -15.43
C PHE A 70 17.02 1.65 -16.22
N LEU A 71 17.51 1.64 -17.47
CA LEU A 71 17.52 0.44 -18.31
C LEU A 71 18.53 -0.60 -17.81
N SER A 72 19.69 -0.12 -17.37
CA SER A 72 20.79 -0.91 -16.80
C SER A 72 20.87 -0.71 -15.29
N GLN A 73 21.51 -1.65 -14.59
CA GLN A 73 21.77 -1.53 -13.16
C GLN A 73 22.78 -0.40 -12.89
N ILE A 74 22.56 0.35 -11.83
CA ILE A 74 23.44 1.46 -11.40
C ILE A 74 24.15 1.14 -10.09
N ASN A 75 25.26 1.83 -9.84
CA ASN A 75 25.97 1.72 -8.57
C ASN A 75 25.13 2.35 -7.45
N GLN A 76 24.92 1.60 -6.37
CA GLN A 76 24.16 2.03 -5.22
C GLN A 76 24.88 3.13 -4.41
N ASP A 77 26.22 3.18 -4.44
CA ASP A 77 26.99 4.21 -3.74
C ASP A 77 26.70 5.63 -4.28
N ASP A 78 26.28 5.70 -5.55
CA ASP A 78 25.90 6.95 -6.20
C ASP A 78 24.44 7.36 -5.89
N VAL A 79 23.67 6.55 -5.16
CA VAL A 79 22.27 6.84 -4.79
C VAL A 79 22.23 7.69 -3.53
N ASN A 80 22.28 9.00 -3.73
CA ASN A 80 22.27 10.00 -2.66
C ASN A 80 21.62 11.32 -3.12
N LEU A 81 21.39 12.23 -2.18
CA LEU A 81 20.72 13.51 -2.39
C LEU A 81 21.53 14.52 -3.23
N GLU A 82 22.80 14.25 -3.53
CA GLU A 82 23.62 15.07 -4.45
C GLU A 82 23.45 14.68 -5.91
N ASN A 83 23.08 13.43 -6.16
CA ASN A 83 22.89 12.88 -7.49
C ASN A 83 21.42 12.82 -7.93
N PHE A 84 20.49 12.70 -6.98
CA PHE A 84 19.05 12.70 -7.21
C PHE A 84 18.43 13.89 -6.48
N ILE A 85 18.14 14.95 -7.21
CA ILE A 85 17.80 16.25 -6.64
C ILE A 85 16.40 16.66 -7.08
N ILE A 86 15.60 17.12 -6.13
CA ILE A 86 14.37 17.86 -6.41
C ILE A 86 14.58 19.32 -6.00
N LYS A 87 14.28 20.27 -6.89
CA LYS A 87 14.38 21.71 -6.62
C LYS A 87 13.09 22.43 -6.92
N ARG A 88 12.74 23.44 -6.13
CA ARG A 88 11.66 24.36 -6.49
C ARG A 88 12.13 25.28 -7.62
N LYS A 89 11.36 25.38 -8.70
CA LYS A 89 11.77 26.15 -9.89
C LYS A 89 11.87 27.66 -9.65
N SER A 90 11.09 28.20 -8.72
CA SER A 90 11.02 29.65 -8.48
C SER A 90 12.30 30.22 -7.85
N ASP A 91 12.94 29.47 -6.96
CA ASP A 91 14.06 29.95 -6.14
C ASP A 91 15.27 28.99 -6.13
N ASN A 92 15.19 27.88 -6.87
CA ASN A 92 16.19 26.81 -6.91
C ASN A 92 16.50 26.17 -5.54
N SER A 93 15.64 26.36 -4.54
CA SER A 93 15.79 25.70 -3.24
C SER A 93 15.68 24.19 -3.41
N ARG A 94 16.59 23.45 -2.78
CA ARG A 94 16.55 21.99 -2.75
C ARG A 94 15.45 21.53 -1.80
N VAL A 95 14.70 20.53 -2.23
CA VAL A 95 13.71 19.84 -1.40
C VAL A 95 14.44 18.74 -0.62
N ASN A 96 14.24 18.71 0.70
CA ASN A 96 14.73 17.64 1.55
C ASN A 96 13.87 16.39 1.40
N GLY A 97 14.46 15.23 1.69
CA GLY A 97 13.78 13.96 1.60
C GLY A 97 14.73 12.79 1.79
N ASN A 98 14.22 11.61 1.47
CA ASN A 98 14.97 10.37 1.48
C ASN A 98 15.07 9.80 0.06
N VAL A 99 16.22 9.21 -0.27
CA VAL A 99 16.42 8.51 -1.54
C VAL A 99 16.78 7.06 -1.26
N THR A 100 16.12 6.15 -1.98
CA THR A 100 16.34 4.71 -1.91
C THR A 100 16.47 4.13 -3.31
N ILE A 101 17.08 2.95 -3.41
CA ILE A 101 17.10 2.16 -4.62
C ILE A 101 16.49 0.78 -4.34
N ASP A 102 15.81 0.23 -5.34
CA ASP A 102 15.27 -1.13 -5.26
C ASP A 102 16.37 -2.20 -5.34
N ASP A 103 16.00 -3.44 -5.00
CA ASP A 103 16.93 -4.58 -5.01
C ASP A 103 17.45 -4.91 -6.42
N THR A 104 16.70 -4.55 -7.46
CA THR A 104 17.16 -4.74 -8.85
C THR A 104 18.21 -3.72 -9.28
N LYS A 105 18.44 -2.68 -8.46
CA LYS A 105 19.35 -1.56 -8.71
C LYS A 105 19.01 -0.76 -9.97
N LYS A 106 17.73 -0.64 -10.30
CA LYS A 106 17.24 0.05 -11.50
C LYS A 106 16.18 1.11 -11.21
N ILE A 107 15.59 1.11 -10.02
CA ILE A 107 14.53 2.03 -9.65
C ILE A 107 14.98 2.82 -8.43
N VAL A 108 15.21 4.13 -8.63
CA VAL A 108 15.50 5.05 -7.54
C VAL A 108 14.24 5.81 -7.19
N THR A 109 13.91 5.83 -5.90
CA THR A 109 12.74 6.52 -5.37
C THR A 109 13.20 7.63 -4.43
N PHE A 110 12.79 8.85 -4.71
CA PHE A 110 12.93 10.00 -3.82
C PHE A 110 11.58 10.31 -3.18
N VAL A 111 11.56 10.32 -1.85
CA VAL A 111 10.40 10.69 -1.05
C VAL A 111 10.70 12.05 -0.42
N PRO A 112 10.12 13.15 -0.93
CA PRO A 112 10.27 14.47 -0.34
C PRO A 112 9.57 14.54 1.02
N ASP A 113 10.18 15.26 1.97
CA ASP A 113 9.57 15.53 3.27
C ASP A 113 8.27 16.33 3.11
N SER A 114 8.28 17.31 2.19
CA SER A 114 7.09 18.06 1.81
C SER A 114 7.25 18.71 0.43
N LEU A 115 6.13 18.93 -0.25
CA LEU A 115 6.04 19.74 -1.46
C LEU A 115 4.88 20.72 -1.30
N ALA A 116 5.10 21.99 -1.61
CA ALA A 116 4.02 22.97 -1.69
C ALA A 116 3.06 22.64 -2.85
N ILE A 117 1.77 22.92 -2.65
CA ILE A 117 0.70 22.76 -3.64
C ILE A 117 0.84 23.81 -4.75
N ASP A 118 0.35 23.51 -5.96
CA ASP A 118 0.35 24.41 -7.12
C ASP A 118 1.73 24.98 -7.48
N THR A 119 2.79 24.24 -7.15
CA THR A 119 4.17 24.69 -7.25
C THR A 119 4.92 23.85 -8.28
N VAL A 120 5.75 24.51 -9.10
CA VAL A 120 6.58 23.84 -10.11
C VAL A 120 7.93 23.46 -9.52
N TYR A 121 8.31 22.21 -9.71
CA TYR A 121 9.59 21.64 -9.29
C TYR A 121 10.34 21.08 -10.49
N ILE A 122 11.65 20.95 -10.32
CA ILE A 122 12.57 20.31 -11.25
C ILE A 122 13.10 19.05 -10.56
N ALA A 123 12.97 17.91 -11.22
CA ALA A 123 13.58 16.64 -10.82
C ALA A 123 14.81 16.37 -11.69
N GLU A 124 15.97 16.25 -11.05
CA GLU A 124 17.26 16.04 -11.70
C GLU A 124 17.88 14.71 -11.25
N ALA A 125 18.42 13.97 -12.20
CA ALA A 125 19.38 12.90 -11.95
C ALA A 125 20.69 13.24 -12.65
N ARG A 126 21.80 13.23 -11.91
CA ARG A 126 23.15 13.37 -12.47
C ARG A 126 23.55 12.11 -13.24
N GLU A 127 24.72 12.14 -13.86
CA GLU A 127 25.34 10.94 -14.42
C GLU A 127 25.72 9.97 -13.30
N ILE A 128 25.16 8.76 -13.34
CA ILE A 128 25.37 7.71 -12.34
C ILE A 128 26.27 6.63 -12.92
N SER A 129 27.18 6.08 -12.13
CA SER A 129 28.01 4.96 -12.58
C SER A 129 27.15 3.72 -12.79
N LYS A 130 27.32 3.03 -13.91
CA LYS A 130 26.67 1.72 -14.14
C LYS A 130 27.37 0.65 -13.29
N LEU A 131 26.60 -0.29 -12.77
CA LEU A 131 27.13 -1.34 -11.90
C LEU A 131 28.08 -2.29 -12.63
N ASP A 132 27.89 -2.47 -13.94
CA ASP A 132 28.72 -3.33 -14.79
C ASP A 132 30.06 -2.69 -15.21
N GLY A 133 30.33 -1.45 -14.78
CA GLY A 133 31.55 -0.72 -15.12
C GLY A 133 31.61 -0.21 -16.57
N SER A 134 30.53 -0.33 -17.36
CA SER A 134 30.48 0.10 -18.77
C SER A 134 30.39 1.62 -18.98
N GLY A 135 30.63 2.41 -17.93
CA GLY A 135 30.57 3.86 -17.94
C GLY A 135 29.44 4.43 -17.09
N LYS A 136 28.90 5.58 -17.50
CA LYS A 136 27.86 6.32 -16.76
C LYS A 136 26.52 6.37 -17.49
N THR A 137 25.45 6.67 -16.76
CA THR A 137 24.14 7.05 -17.32
C THR A 137 24.19 8.46 -17.87
N ILE A 138 23.17 8.82 -18.66
CA ILE A 138 22.98 10.19 -19.13
C ILE A 138 22.25 10.96 -18.02
N ALA A 139 22.67 12.21 -17.75
CA ALA A 139 21.96 13.09 -16.83
C ALA A 139 20.56 13.44 -17.37
N LEU A 140 19.57 13.51 -16.49
CA LEU A 140 18.19 13.80 -16.81
C LEU A 140 17.69 14.97 -15.97
N SER A 141 16.88 15.84 -16.58
CA SER A 141 16.14 16.89 -15.87
C SER A 141 14.72 16.97 -16.44
N THR A 142 13.73 17.03 -15.56
CA THR A 142 12.32 17.17 -15.94
C THR A 142 11.58 18.08 -14.97
N GLU A 143 10.55 18.74 -15.46
CA GLU A 143 9.71 19.62 -14.65
C GLU A 143 8.37 18.97 -14.35
N PHE A 144 7.87 19.16 -13.14
CA PHE A 144 6.53 18.75 -12.76
C PHE A 144 5.88 19.81 -11.88
N LYS A 145 4.54 19.87 -11.91
CA LYS A 145 3.74 20.78 -11.10
C LYS A 145 2.87 19.98 -10.15
N THR A 146 2.93 20.32 -8.86
CA THR A 146 1.99 19.75 -7.87
C THR A 146 0.60 20.32 -8.10
N ILE A 147 -0.43 19.50 -7.88
CA ILE A 147 -1.83 19.91 -8.01
C ILE A 147 -2.51 19.86 -6.64
N LYS A 148 -3.55 20.68 -6.47
CA LYS A 148 -4.44 20.57 -5.32
C LYS A 148 -5.44 19.44 -5.61
N VAL A 149 -5.39 18.38 -4.81
CA VAL A 149 -6.45 17.36 -4.79
C VAL A 149 -7.54 17.86 -3.84
N ARG A 150 -8.81 17.81 -4.29
CA ARG A 150 -9.98 18.26 -3.53
C ARG A 150 -10.54 17.15 -2.67
#